data_AF-A0A427A3V6-F1
#
_entry.id   AF-A0A427A3V6-F1
#
_cell.length_a   1.000
_cell.length_b   1.000
_cell.length_c   1.000
_cell.angle_alpha   90.00
_cell.angle_beta   90.00
_cell.angle_gamma   90.00
#
_symmetry.space_group_name_H-M   'P 1'
#
loop_
_entity.id
_entity.type
_entity.pdbx_description
1 polymer ?
#
loop_
_entity_poly.entity_id
_entity_poly.type
_entity_poly.pdbx_seq_one_letter_code
_entity_poly.pdbx_strand_id
1 'polypeptide(L)'
;MHEAFFVSFDFMVFNSWLCGGATGRDHTWSSISGHSCGRFKEDQAKRTERARRDLYRYMHYHNRYKAHTDSLKQESNLKETIQGKISISENKESKIKDYTWVINGLNRLFRSRRVLSYSYPFAFYMFGDELFKDEMTPQERDMKQNLFEDQQQQLEANVEKLSMFLEKDFQHFTDDEVMDIMRHVINLSNVSSCNGFKLNAGAAVPSKRASSSSDESGCSSHKRARTEAHGAAPLFDLNMPAEVIDKS
;
A
#
# COMPACT_ATOMS: atom_id res chain seq x y z
N MET A 1 -24.24 10.04 -55.33
CA MET A 1 -23.60 8.73 -55.59
C MET A 1 -22.13 8.87 -55.25
N HIS A 2 -21.68 8.32 -54.12
CA HIS A 2 -20.37 7.69 -54.01
C HIS A 2 -20.36 6.78 -52.78
N GLU A 3 -20.02 5.53 -53.06
CA GLU A 3 -20.05 4.31 -52.26
C GLU A 3 -19.06 4.33 -51.09
N ALA A 4 -19.44 3.68 -49.99
CA ALA A 4 -18.53 2.99 -49.09
C ALA A 4 -19.26 1.79 -48.45
N PHE A 5 -19.72 0.85 -49.27
CA PHE A 5 -20.12 -0.47 -48.81
C PHE A 5 -18.90 -1.40 -48.79
N PHE A 6 -18.41 -1.74 -47.60
CA PHE A 6 -17.62 -2.94 -47.41
C PHE A 6 -18.58 -4.06 -47.03
N VAL A 7 -18.87 -4.96 -47.98
CA VAL A 7 -19.67 -6.17 -47.71
C VAL A 7 -18.70 -7.24 -47.23
N SER A 8 -18.72 -7.52 -45.93
CA SER A 8 -18.32 -8.83 -45.40
C SER A 8 -19.54 -9.50 -44.81
N PHE A 9 -19.74 -10.74 -45.24
CA PHE A 9 -20.86 -11.61 -44.94
C PHE A 9 -20.71 -12.12 -43.51
N ASP A 10 -21.27 -11.41 -42.52
CA ASP A 10 -21.58 -11.94 -41.18
C ASP A 10 -22.40 -10.92 -40.39
N PHE A 11 -23.56 -11.33 -39.86
CA PHE A 11 -24.41 -10.63 -38.88
C PHE A 11 -24.40 -9.08 -38.94
N MET A 12 -25.36 -8.47 -39.64
CA MET A 12 -25.52 -7.01 -39.75
C MET A 12 -25.85 -6.37 -38.39
N VAL A 13 -24.81 -6.10 -37.58
CA VAL A 13 -24.87 -5.28 -36.36
C VAL A 13 -24.72 -3.83 -36.80
N PHE A 14 -25.83 -3.09 -36.85
CA PHE A 14 -25.77 -1.66 -37.08
C PHE A 14 -25.21 -0.99 -35.83
N ASN A 15 -24.09 -0.29 -35.92
CA ASN A 15 -23.56 0.50 -34.81
C ASN A 15 -23.88 1.98 -35.00
N SER A 16 -24.26 2.67 -33.93
CA SER A 16 -24.45 4.11 -33.96
C SER A 16 -23.10 4.82 -34.11
N TRP A 17 -22.92 5.62 -35.17
CA TRP A 17 -21.68 6.38 -35.40
C TRP A 17 -21.34 7.36 -34.26
N LEU A 18 -22.35 7.84 -33.52
CA LEU A 18 -22.17 8.82 -32.44
C LEU A 18 -21.60 8.23 -31.15
N CYS A 19 -21.81 6.94 -30.86
CA CYS A 19 -21.38 6.34 -29.59
C CYS A 19 -20.81 4.92 -29.72
N GLY A 20 -20.72 4.37 -30.93
CA GLY A 20 -20.25 3.00 -31.19
C GLY A 20 -21.14 1.89 -30.62
N GLY A 21 -22.35 2.21 -30.15
CA GLY A 21 -23.26 1.26 -29.52
C GLY A 21 -24.00 0.40 -30.55
N ALA A 22 -24.18 -0.89 -30.22
CA ALA A 22 -24.99 -1.79 -31.03
C ALA A 22 -26.45 -1.33 -31.04
N THR A 23 -26.91 -0.95 -32.22
CA THR A 23 -28.29 -0.64 -32.54
C THR A 23 -28.85 -1.88 -33.24
N GLY A 24 -29.89 -2.48 -32.68
CA GLY A 24 -30.43 -3.76 -33.15
C GLY A 24 -31.00 -3.71 -34.57
N ARG A 25 -31.78 -4.73 -34.96
CA ARG A 25 -32.39 -4.77 -36.30
C ARG A 25 -33.60 -3.82 -36.47
N ASP A 26 -34.15 -3.28 -35.38
CA ASP A 26 -35.38 -2.46 -35.38
C ASP A 26 -35.14 -0.96 -35.69
N HIS A 27 -34.02 -0.63 -36.33
CA HIS A 27 -33.61 0.74 -36.60
C HIS A 27 -33.96 1.09 -38.05
N THR A 28 -34.80 2.12 -38.23
CA THR A 28 -35.15 2.64 -39.56
C THR A 28 -34.31 3.89 -39.84
N TRP A 29 -34.13 4.25 -41.12
CA TRP A 29 -33.42 5.47 -41.55
C TRP A 29 -33.89 6.76 -40.84
N SER A 30 -35.13 6.79 -40.34
CA SER A 30 -35.75 7.94 -39.66
C SER A 30 -35.97 7.75 -38.15
N SER A 31 -35.73 6.57 -37.57
CA SER A 31 -35.97 6.33 -36.15
C SER A 31 -35.12 5.20 -35.58
N ILE A 32 -34.46 5.49 -34.47
CA ILE A 32 -33.63 4.56 -33.70
C ILE A 32 -34.43 4.23 -32.42
N SER A 33 -35.14 3.11 -32.42
CA SER A 33 -35.87 2.64 -31.24
C SER A 33 -34.90 2.07 -30.18
N GLY A 34 -35.16 2.31 -28.90
CA GLY A 34 -34.41 1.68 -27.80
C GLY A 34 -32.98 2.19 -27.52
N HIS A 35 -32.48 3.19 -28.24
CA HIS A 35 -31.10 3.68 -28.07
C HIS A 35 -31.03 5.19 -27.81
N SER A 36 -30.62 5.54 -26.59
CA SER A 36 -30.50 6.92 -26.09
C SER A 36 -29.04 7.27 -25.80
N CYS A 37 -28.21 7.35 -26.85
CA CYS A 37 -26.79 7.70 -26.73
C CYS A 37 -26.50 9.21 -26.65
N GLY A 38 -27.44 10.05 -27.09
CA GLY A 38 -27.29 11.52 -27.05
C GLY A 38 -27.82 12.18 -25.77
N ARG A 39 -28.50 11.44 -24.88
CA ARG A 39 -28.95 11.98 -23.59
C ARG A 39 -27.85 11.84 -22.56
N PHE A 40 -27.59 12.92 -21.83
CA PHE A 40 -26.71 12.86 -20.66
C PHE A 40 -27.27 11.86 -19.65
N LYS A 41 -26.46 10.89 -19.25
CA LYS A 41 -26.80 9.90 -18.24
C LYS A 41 -26.06 10.25 -16.96
N GLU A 42 -26.79 10.80 -16.00
CA GLU A 42 -26.23 11.16 -14.69
C GLU A 42 -25.54 9.96 -14.01
N ASP A 43 -26.09 8.75 -14.15
CA ASP A 43 -25.48 7.51 -13.65
C ASP A 43 -24.17 7.13 -14.33
N GLN A 44 -24.01 7.48 -15.61
CA GLN A 44 -22.76 7.25 -16.33
C GLN A 44 -21.70 8.25 -15.84
N ALA A 45 -22.08 9.52 -15.66
CA ALA A 45 -21.20 10.54 -15.09
C ALA A 45 -20.75 10.16 -13.67
N LYS A 46 -21.68 9.76 -12.78
CA LYS A 46 -21.38 9.26 -11.43
C LYS A 46 -20.50 8.01 -11.41
N ARG A 47 -20.63 7.13 -12.41
CA ARG A 47 -19.74 5.94 -12.55
C ARG A 47 -18.34 6.34 -12.97
N THR A 48 -18.23 7.23 -13.96
CA THR A 48 -16.93 7.75 -14.42
C THR A 48 -16.23 8.53 -13.31
N GLU A 49 -16.95 9.35 -12.55
CA GLU A 49 -16.40 10.10 -11.41
C GLU A 49 -15.88 9.18 -10.31
N ARG A 50 -16.64 8.14 -9.94
CA ARG A 50 -16.18 7.11 -9.00
C ARG A 50 -14.93 6.39 -9.49
N ALA A 51 -14.95 5.91 -10.74
CA ALA A 51 -13.79 5.25 -11.33
C ALA A 51 -12.54 6.14 -11.34
N ARG A 52 -12.72 7.44 -11.63
CA ARG A 52 -11.63 8.42 -11.60
C ARG A 52 -11.08 8.62 -10.19
N ARG A 53 -11.94 8.76 -9.19
CA ARG A 53 -11.55 8.91 -7.78
C ARG A 53 -10.77 7.70 -7.29
N ASP A 54 -11.26 6.50 -7.58
CA ASP A 54 -10.63 5.26 -7.13
C ASP A 54 -9.26 5.04 -7.81
N LEU A 55 -9.12 5.42 -9.09
CA LEU A 55 -7.84 5.42 -9.78
C LEU A 55 -6.83 6.38 -9.14
N TYR A 56 -7.23 7.62 -8.84
CA TYR A 56 -6.34 8.58 -8.19
C TYR A 56 -5.89 8.09 -6.81
N ARG A 57 -6.82 7.49 -6.05
CA ARG A 57 -6.51 6.88 -4.77
C ARG A 57 -5.48 5.77 -4.94
N TYR A 58 -5.70 4.83 -5.86
CA TYR A 58 -4.74 3.76 -6.15
C TYR A 58 -3.36 4.31 -6.51
N MET A 59 -3.30 5.27 -7.43
CA MET A 59 -2.03 5.89 -7.85
C MET A 59 -1.29 6.53 -6.67
N HIS A 60 -1.99 7.20 -5.76
CA HIS A 60 -1.39 7.84 -4.58
C HIS A 60 -0.62 6.85 -3.70
N TYR A 61 -1.26 5.73 -3.32
CA TYR A 61 -0.65 4.72 -2.46
C TYR A 61 0.39 3.88 -3.21
N HIS A 62 0.10 3.49 -4.45
CA HIS A 62 1.01 2.71 -5.28
C HIS A 62 2.32 3.45 -5.55
N ASN A 63 2.28 4.75 -5.86
CA ASN A 63 3.50 5.53 -6.14
C ASN A 63 4.42 5.60 -4.92
N ARG A 64 3.87 5.73 -3.70
CA ARG A 64 4.66 5.78 -2.46
C ARG A 64 5.22 4.41 -2.08
N TYR A 65 4.41 3.37 -2.20
CA TYR A 65 4.88 1.99 -2.08
C TYR A 65 6.06 1.72 -3.01
N LYS A 66 5.92 2.10 -4.29
CA LYS A 66 6.95 1.92 -5.30
C LYS A 66 8.20 2.73 -4.97
N ALA A 67 8.06 3.99 -4.57
CA ALA A 67 9.20 4.84 -4.19
C ALA A 67 10.03 4.20 -3.07
N HIS A 68 9.40 3.76 -1.97
CA HIS A 68 10.12 3.08 -0.90
C HIS A 68 10.72 1.75 -1.35
N THR A 69 10.01 0.96 -2.15
CA THR A 69 10.51 -0.33 -2.66
C THR A 69 11.71 -0.15 -3.59
N ASP A 70 11.72 0.90 -4.42
CA ASP A 70 12.84 1.22 -5.29
C ASP A 70 14.04 1.73 -4.47
N SER A 71 13.82 2.52 -3.41
CA SER A 71 14.87 2.87 -2.45
C SER A 71 15.47 1.64 -1.76
N LEU A 72 14.64 0.67 -1.35
CA LEU A 72 15.08 -0.59 -0.72
C LEU A 72 16.05 -1.38 -1.63
N LYS A 73 15.83 -1.37 -2.96
CA LYS A 73 16.72 -2.05 -3.91
C LYS A 73 18.12 -1.44 -3.98
N GLN A 74 18.27 -0.16 -3.64
CA GLN A 74 19.55 0.55 -3.65
C GLN A 74 20.31 0.44 -2.32
N GLU A 75 19.71 -0.19 -1.29
CA GLU A 75 20.28 -0.25 0.06
C GLU A 75 21.53 -1.11 0.16
N SER A 76 21.65 -2.17 -0.65
CA SER A 76 22.88 -2.97 -0.72
C SER A 76 24.07 -2.12 -1.15
N ASN A 77 23.88 -1.30 -2.19
CA ASN A 77 24.92 -0.44 -2.74
C ASN A 77 25.30 0.67 -1.73
N LEU A 78 24.30 1.24 -1.04
CA LEU A 78 24.54 2.22 0.02
C LEU A 78 25.34 1.61 1.18
N LYS A 79 25.00 0.37 1.58
CA LYS A 79 25.71 -0.35 2.64
C LYS A 79 27.17 -0.59 2.26
N GLU A 80 27.44 -1.05 1.05
CA GLU A 80 28.82 -1.26 0.55
C GLU A 80 29.61 0.05 0.51
N THR A 81 28.99 1.12 0.00
CA THR A 81 29.60 2.44 -0.07
C THR A 81 29.99 2.93 1.33
N ILE A 82 29.10 2.82 2.32
CA ILE A 82 29.37 3.24 3.69
C ILE A 82 30.40 2.35 4.37
N GLN A 83 30.39 1.03 4.13
CA GLN A 83 31.44 0.14 4.61
C GLN A 83 32.82 0.55 4.07
N GLY A 84 32.90 0.95 2.80
CA GLY A 84 34.12 1.54 2.23
C GLY A 84 34.57 2.81 2.96
N LYS A 85 33.63 3.72 3.28
CA LYS A 85 33.92 4.95 4.05
C LYS A 85 34.45 4.63 5.45
N ILE A 86 33.86 3.64 6.14
CA ILE A 86 34.31 3.18 7.46
C ILE A 86 35.75 2.68 7.39
N SER A 87 36.07 1.80 6.44
CA SER A 87 37.43 1.26 6.28
C SER A 87 38.47 2.37 6.01
N ILE A 88 38.12 3.41 5.24
CA ILE A 88 39.00 4.56 5.00
C ILE A 88 39.21 5.35 6.29
N SER A 89 38.15 5.59 7.05
CA SER A 89 38.20 6.30 8.33
C SER A 89 38.99 5.55 9.40
N GLU A 90 38.87 4.23 9.48
CA GLU A 90 39.60 3.39 10.43
C GLU A 90 41.11 3.38 10.17
N ASN A 91 41.53 3.53 8.92
CA ASN A 91 42.94 3.60 8.53
C ASN A 91 43.59 4.97 8.82
N LYS A 92 42.80 6.00 9.19
CA LYS A 92 43.34 7.30 9.59
C LYS A 92 43.70 7.29 11.07
N GLU A 93 44.66 8.14 11.46
CA GLU A 93 44.94 8.43 12.88
C GLU A 93 43.85 9.32 13.51
N SER A 94 42.60 8.83 13.52
CA SER A 94 41.48 9.46 14.22
C SER A 94 41.32 8.87 15.62
N LYS A 95 40.80 9.68 16.56
CA LYS A 95 40.49 9.19 17.92
C LYS A 95 39.26 8.27 17.93
N ILE A 96 38.38 8.43 16.94
CA ILE A 96 37.16 7.64 16.78
C ILE A 96 37.49 6.41 15.95
N LYS A 97 37.33 5.23 16.56
CA LYS A 97 37.51 3.93 15.89
C LYS A 97 36.25 3.08 15.88
N ASP A 98 35.23 3.48 16.64
CA ASP A 98 33.96 2.77 16.69
C ASP A 98 32.94 3.41 15.74
N TYR A 99 32.66 2.72 14.64
CA TYR A 99 31.64 3.09 13.65
C TYR A 99 30.40 2.21 13.72
N THR A 100 30.21 1.44 14.81
CA THR A 100 29.04 0.57 15.01
C THR A 100 27.73 1.36 14.95
N TRP A 101 27.74 2.63 15.37
CA TRP A 101 26.59 3.54 15.28
C TRP A 101 26.11 3.77 13.85
N VAL A 102 27.02 3.78 12.85
CA VAL A 102 26.67 3.93 11.43
C VAL A 102 25.93 2.69 10.95
N ILE A 103 26.46 1.51 11.26
CA ILE A 103 25.85 0.22 10.87
C ILE A 103 24.49 0.05 11.54
N ASN A 104 24.38 0.40 12.82
CA ASN A 104 23.10 0.39 13.53
C ASN A 104 22.10 1.38 12.92
N GLY A 105 22.55 2.59 12.58
CA GLY A 105 21.75 3.59 11.88
C GLY A 105 21.23 3.09 10.52
N LEU A 106 22.09 2.45 9.72
CA LEU A 106 21.70 1.84 8.45
C LEU A 106 20.68 0.72 8.62
N ASN A 107 20.91 -0.20 9.56
CA ASN A 107 19.96 -1.27 9.86
C ASN A 107 18.61 -0.69 10.29
N ARG A 108 18.61 0.43 11.01
CA ARG A 108 17.37 1.13 11.42
C ARG A 108 16.67 1.79 10.24
N LEU A 109 17.42 2.48 9.38
CA LEU A 109 16.92 3.08 8.14
C LEU A 109 16.20 2.05 7.26
N PHE A 110 16.85 0.90 7.03
CA PHE A 110 16.32 -0.16 6.15
C PHE A 110 15.05 -0.79 6.72
N ARG A 111 15.05 -1.09 8.04
CA ARG A 111 13.85 -1.57 8.74
C ARG A 111 12.70 -0.58 8.62
N SER A 112 12.96 0.71 8.82
CA SER A 112 11.93 1.73 8.75
C SER A 112 11.38 1.93 7.33
N ARG A 113 12.22 1.85 6.29
CA ARG A 113 11.77 1.89 4.89
C ARG A 113 10.90 0.69 4.51
N ARG A 114 11.20 -0.51 5.02
CA ARG A 114 10.33 -1.70 4.86
C ARG A 114 8.98 -1.48 5.54
N VAL A 115 8.97 -0.93 6.75
CA VAL A 115 7.71 -0.61 7.44
C VAL A 115 6.91 0.43 6.65
N LEU A 116 7.56 1.48 6.14
CA LEU A 116 6.92 2.50 5.32
C LEU A 116 6.36 1.91 4.02
N SER A 117 7.09 1.05 3.30
CA SER A 117 6.56 0.45 2.06
C SER A 117 5.26 -0.32 2.34
N TYR A 118 5.24 -1.22 3.33
CA TYR A 118 4.04 -2.01 3.65
C TYR A 118 2.91 -1.20 4.29
N SER A 119 3.21 -0.05 4.90
CA SER A 119 2.20 0.84 5.48
C SER A 119 1.24 1.42 4.44
N TYR A 120 1.69 1.63 3.18
CA TYR A 120 0.85 2.18 2.12
C TYR A 120 -0.22 1.21 1.58
N PRO A 121 0.10 -0.04 1.20
CA PRO A 121 -0.90 -1.06 0.90
C PRO A 121 -1.84 -1.31 2.07
N PHE A 122 -1.31 -1.33 3.31
CA PHE A 122 -2.14 -1.47 4.50
C PHE A 122 -3.19 -0.35 4.60
N ALA A 123 -2.77 0.92 4.50
CA ALA A 123 -3.69 2.05 4.57
C ALA A 123 -4.73 2.04 3.44
N PHE A 124 -4.33 1.66 2.23
CA PHE A 124 -5.23 1.53 1.08
C PHE A 124 -6.41 0.60 1.38
N TYR A 125 -6.14 -0.58 1.94
CA TYR A 125 -7.17 -1.57 2.24
C TYR A 125 -7.94 -1.29 3.55
N MET A 126 -7.24 -0.90 4.61
CA MET A 126 -7.83 -0.70 5.94
C MET A 126 -8.80 0.47 6.00
N PHE A 127 -8.47 1.57 5.32
CA PHE A 127 -9.33 2.75 5.22
C PHE A 127 -10.12 2.74 3.89
N GLY A 128 -10.09 1.60 3.18
CA GLY A 128 -10.82 1.32 1.96
C GLY A 128 -12.31 1.12 2.18
N ASP A 129 -13.09 1.25 1.10
CA ASP A 129 -14.51 0.87 1.10
C ASP A 129 -14.71 -0.62 0.75
N GLU A 130 -13.62 -1.38 0.56
CA GLU A 130 -13.62 -2.73 -0.01
C GLU A 130 -13.68 -3.84 1.04
N LEU A 131 -12.77 -3.84 2.03
CA LEU A 131 -12.55 -4.97 2.94
C LEU A 131 -13.12 -4.77 4.34
N PHE A 132 -13.06 -3.55 4.88
CA PHE A 132 -13.37 -3.28 6.30
C PHE A 132 -14.46 -2.22 6.48
N LYS A 133 -15.37 -2.11 5.51
CA LYS A 133 -16.37 -1.04 5.50
C LYS A 133 -17.33 -1.11 6.70
N ASP A 134 -17.71 -2.33 7.09
CA ASP A 134 -18.72 -2.58 8.12
C ASP A 134 -18.13 -2.75 9.53
N GLU A 135 -16.81 -2.82 9.65
CA GLU A 135 -16.08 -2.99 10.91
C GLU A 135 -15.94 -1.68 11.70
N MET A 136 -16.13 -0.54 11.06
CA MET A 136 -15.83 0.77 11.65
C MET A 136 -16.78 1.86 11.19
N THR A 137 -17.23 2.69 12.14
CA THR A 137 -18.06 3.85 11.79
C THR A 137 -17.25 4.83 10.92
N PRO A 138 -17.91 5.61 10.04
CA PRO A 138 -17.21 6.62 9.22
C PRO A 138 -16.35 7.58 10.05
N GLN A 139 -16.82 7.97 11.23
CA GLN A 139 -16.13 8.88 12.15
C GLN A 139 -14.87 8.23 12.75
N GLU A 140 -14.97 6.99 13.23
CA GLU A 140 -13.81 6.26 13.75
C GLU A 140 -12.78 5.98 12.67
N ARG A 141 -13.23 5.67 11.44
CA ARG A 141 -12.34 5.47 10.29
C ARG A 141 -11.54 6.72 9.99
N ASP A 142 -12.21 7.87 9.91
CA ASP A 142 -11.57 9.15 9.65
C ASP A 142 -10.55 9.51 10.75
N MET A 143 -10.93 9.37 12.03
CA MET A 143 -10.02 9.61 13.15
C MET A 143 -8.79 8.69 13.13
N LYS A 144 -8.97 7.39 12.87
CA LYS A 144 -7.85 6.44 12.82
C LYS A 144 -6.99 6.62 11.58
N GLN A 145 -7.58 6.98 10.44
CA GLN A 145 -6.85 7.29 9.22
C GLN A 145 -5.95 8.50 9.42
N ASN A 146 -6.51 9.61 9.93
CA ASN A 146 -5.74 10.83 10.19
C ASN A 146 -4.57 10.55 11.16
N LEU A 147 -4.82 9.84 12.26
CA LEU A 147 -3.76 9.47 13.19
C LEU A 147 -2.67 8.60 12.54
N PHE A 148 -3.07 7.63 11.73
CA PHE A 148 -2.14 6.73 11.04
C PHE A 148 -1.28 7.49 10.01
N GLU A 149 -1.91 8.34 9.20
CA GLU A 149 -1.23 9.14 8.18
C GLU A 149 -0.27 10.17 8.80
N ASP A 150 -0.65 10.78 9.93
CA ASP A 150 0.24 11.65 10.72
C ASP A 150 1.48 10.89 11.22
N GLN A 151 1.29 9.68 11.75
CA GLN A 151 2.39 8.82 12.20
C GLN A 151 3.28 8.37 11.03
N GLN A 152 2.67 8.04 9.89
CA GLN A 152 3.37 7.67 8.66
C GLN A 152 4.26 8.83 8.18
N GLN A 153 3.72 10.05 8.13
CA GLN A 153 4.47 11.24 7.72
C GLN A 153 5.61 11.57 8.69
N GLN A 154 5.40 11.43 10.01
CA GLN A 154 6.45 11.61 11.00
C GLN A 154 7.58 10.59 10.82
N LEU A 155 7.25 9.31 10.61
CA LEU A 155 8.25 8.29 10.36
C LEU A 155 9.02 8.59 9.05
N GLU A 156 8.32 8.94 7.97
CA GLU A 156 8.93 9.27 6.68
C GLU A 156 9.92 10.44 6.82
N ALA A 157 9.53 11.52 7.49
CA ALA A 157 10.40 12.66 7.74
C ALA A 157 11.64 12.30 8.57
N ASN A 158 11.50 11.43 9.57
CA ASN A 158 12.62 10.98 10.38
C ASN A 158 13.56 10.03 9.62
N VAL A 159 13.00 9.15 8.79
CA VAL A 159 13.75 8.23 7.91
C VAL A 159 14.56 9.02 6.88
N GLU A 160 13.96 10.04 6.27
CA GLU A 160 14.65 10.88 5.29
C GLU A 160 15.81 11.63 5.92
N LYS A 161 15.59 12.28 7.08
CA LYS A 161 16.66 12.94 7.84
C LYS A 161 17.78 11.96 8.21
N LEU A 162 17.44 10.73 8.62
CA LEU A 162 18.42 9.71 8.95
C LEU A 162 19.26 9.33 7.72
N SER A 163 18.65 9.16 6.55
CA SER A 163 19.37 8.92 5.28
C SER A 163 20.35 10.05 4.99
N MET A 164 19.90 11.30 5.10
CA MET A 164 20.74 12.48 4.86
C MET A 164 21.98 12.52 5.75
N PHE A 165 21.89 12.12 7.02
CA PHE A 165 23.05 12.09 7.92
C PHE A 165 24.00 10.92 7.62
N LEU A 166 23.46 9.75 7.25
CA LEU A 166 24.25 8.56 6.94
C LEU A 166 25.01 8.67 5.60
N GLU A 167 24.46 9.42 4.64
CA GLU A 167 25.06 9.60 3.32
C GLU A 167 26.23 10.59 3.30
N LYS A 168 26.40 11.42 4.34
CA LYS A 168 27.50 12.40 4.43
C LYS A 168 28.87 11.73 4.34
N ASP A 169 29.84 12.43 3.76
CA ASP A 169 31.22 11.96 3.64
C ASP A 169 32.03 12.19 4.92
N PHE A 170 31.63 11.51 5.99
CA PHE A 170 32.28 11.60 7.31
C PHE A 170 33.76 11.21 7.31
N GLN A 171 34.24 10.56 6.25
CA GLN A 171 35.65 10.28 6.05
C GLN A 171 36.52 11.55 5.93
N HIS A 172 35.95 12.70 5.55
CA HIS A 172 36.67 13.96 5.39
C HIS A 172 36.50 14.92 6.55
N PHE A 173 35.75 14.54 7.57
CA PHE A 173 35.41 15.41 8.69
C PHE A 173 36.42 15.29 9.82
N THR A 174 36.45 16.34 10.65
CA THR A 174 37.17 16.36 11.91
C THR A 174 36.46 15.47 12.95
N ASP A 175 37.18 15.04 13.98
CA ASP A 175 36.62 14.18 15.03
C ASP A 175 35.36 14.83 15.68
N ASP A 176 35.36 16.15 15.89
CA ASP A 176 34.22 16.87 16.49
C ASP A 176 32.96 16.83 15.60
N GLU A 177 33.13 16.99 14.28
CA GLU A 177 32.04 16.89 13.31
C GLU A 177 31.47 15.47 13.21
N VAL A 178 32.34 14.44 13.32
CA VAL A 178 31.91 13.04 13.34
C VAL A 178 31.10 12.75 14.62
N MET A 179 31.50 13.30 15.76
CA MET A 179 30.74 13.17 17.01
C MET A 179 29.35 13.83 16.92
N ASP A 180 29.27 14.98 16.25
CA ASP A 180 27.99 15.65 16.00
C ASP A 180 27.06 14.80 15.13
N ILE A 181 27.57 14.21 14.04
CA ILE A 181 26.79 13.31 13.18
C ILE A 181 26.36 12.06 13.95
N MET A 182 27.27 11.47 14.73
CA MET A 182 26.96 10.31 15.57
C MET A 182 25.80 10.61 16.51
N ARG A 183 25.81 11.76 17.19
CA ARG A 183 24.70 12.19 18.07
C ARG A 183 23.38 12.28 17.32
N HIS A 184 23.37 12.88 16.12
CA HIS A 184 22.17 12.98 15.29
C HIS A 184 21.66 11.60 14.85
N VAL A 185 22.55 10.71 14.39
CA VAL A 185 22.19 9.36 13.93
C VAL A 185 21.64 8.51 15.07
N ILE A 186 22.23 8.56 16.27
CA ILE A 186 21.73 7.81 17.43
C ILE A 186 20.34 8.31 17.82
N ASN A 187 20.13 9.63 17.90
CA ASN A 187 18.83 10.19 18.26
C ASN A 187 17.75 9.81 17.23
N LEU A 188 18.03 10.02 15.95
CA LEU A 188 17.09 9.66 14.87
C LEU A 188 16.82 8.16 14.79
N SER A 189 17.80 7.31 15.07
CA SER A 189 17.63 5.85 15.12
C SER A 189 16.70 5.42 16.27
N ASN A 190 16.74 6.13 17.40
CA ASN A 190 15.84 5.88 18.53
C ASN A 190 14.41 6.32 18.21
N VAL A 191 14.23 7.50 17.60
CA VAL A 191 12.90 8.04 17.26
C VAL A 191 12.27 7.31 16.08
N SER A 192 13.06 6.86 15.11
CA SER A 192 12.58 6.04 13.96
C SER A 192 12.28 4.58 14.33
N SER A 193 12.30 4.25 15.63
CA SER A 193 11.88 2.94 16.12
C SER A 193 10.39 2.71 15.86
N CYS A 194 10.09 1.74 14.99
CA CYS A 194 8.72 1.37 14.56
C CYS A 194 7.78 0.89 15.69
N ASN A 195 8.21 0.93 16.96
CA ASN A 195 7.42 0.61 18.14
C ASN A 195 6.18 1.54 18.32
N GLY A 196 6.10 2.62 17.55
CA GLY A 196 5.01 3.61 17.57
C GLY A 196 3.77 3.24 16.75
N PHE A 197 3.82 2.26 15.84
CA PHE A 197 2.61 1.77 15.14
C PHE A 197 1.79 0.84 16.05
N LYS A 198 1.39 1.34 17.22
CA LYS A 198 0.36 0.71 18.03
C LYS A 198 -0.98 1.24 17.56
N LEU A 199 -1.52 0.63 16.51
CA LEU A 199 -2.96 0.68 16.32
C LEU A 199 -3.57 -0.06 17.51
N ASN A 200 -4.19 0.67 18.44
CA ASN A 200 -4.95 0.06 19.53
C ASN A 200 -6.13 -0.71 18.91
N ALA A 201 -5.92 -1.98 18.58
CA ALA A 201 -6.96 -2.96 18.28
C ALA A 201 -7.61 -3.47 19.58
N GLY A 202 -7.85 -2.57 20.53
CA GLY A 202 -8.26 -2.86 21.90
C GLY A 202 -9.47 -2.04 22.31
N ALA A 203 -10.62 -2.30 21.67
CA ALA A 203 -11.92 -1.91 22.20
C ALA A 203 -12.99 -2.91 21.75
N ALA A 204 -13.34 -3.79 22.68
CA ALA A 204 -14.57 -4.59 22.76
C ALA A 204 -14.97 -5.49 21.57
N VAL A 205 -14.59 -6.78 21.66
CA VAL A 205 -15.40 -7.87 21.10
C VAL A 205 -16.53 -8.16 22.10
N PRO A 206 -17.82 -8.01 21.76
CA PRO A 206 -18.89 -8.50 22.61
C PRO A 206 -18.90 -10.03 22.60
N SER A 207 -18.58 -10.62 23.75
CA SER A 207 -18.79 -12.04 24.02
C SER A 207 -20.27 -12.38 23.88
N LYS A 208 -20.64 -13.11 22.83
CA LYS A 208 -21.99 -13.67 22.72
C LYS A 208 -22.16 -14.79 23.75
N ARG A 209 -22.88 -14.49 24.83
CA ARG A 209 -23.48 -15.49 25.72
C ARG A 209 -24.38 -16.40 24.90
N ALA A 210 -24.15 -17.71 25.01
CA ALA A 210 -25.04 -18.73 24.50
C ALA A 210 -26.40 -18.64 25.23
N SER A 211 -27.47 -18.41 24.47
CA SER A 211 -28.83 -18.74 24.90
C SER A 211 -29.23 -20.03 24.22
N SER A 212 -29.35 -21.08 25.03
CA SER A 212 -29.94 -22.36 24.67
C SER A 212 -31.43 -22.21 24.34
N SER A 213 -31.85 -22.70 23.19
CA SER A 213 -33.21 -23.22 23.01
C SER A 213 -33.15 -24.47 22.15
N SER A 214 -33.49 -25.60 22.77
CA SER A 214 -33.72 -26.88 22.13
C SER A 214 -35.00 -26.81 21.30
N ASP A 215 -35.01 -27.46 20.13
CA ASP A 215 -36.11 -28.32 19.69
C ASP A 215 -35.63 -29.22 18.53
N GLU A 216 -35.90 -30.52 18.70
CA GLU A 216 -35.54 -31.65 17.84
C GLU A 216 -36.65 -31.94 16.82
N SER A 217 -36.31 -32.24 15.56
CA SER A 217 -36.95 -33.32 14.77
C SER A 217 -36.36 -33.51 13.35
N GLY A 218 -35.74 -34.68 13.10
CA GLY A 218 -36.01 -35.56 11.94
C GLY A 218 -35.31 -35.39 10.56
N CYS A 219 -34.33 -36.27 10.28
CA CYS A 219 -33.98 -37.03 9.02
C CYS A 219 -34.06 -36.35 7.62
N SER A 220 -33.20 -36.56 6.60
CA SER A 220 -32.14 -37.53 6.27
C SER A 220 -31.33 -37.03 5.06
N SER A 221 -30.01 -37.32 5.05
CA SER A 221 -29.05 -37.51 3.95
C SER A 221 -29.19 -36.71 2.63
N HIS A 222 -28.20 -35.85 2.32
CA HIS A 222 -27.27 -36.05 1.19
C HIS A 222 -26.21 -34.91 1.05
N LYS A 223 -24.98 -35.37 0.79
CA LYS A 223 -23.81 -34.70 0.14
C LYS A 223 -22.86 -33.84 1.00
N ARG A 224 -21.61 -34.32 0.99
CA ARG A 224 -20.36 -33.78 1.53
C ARG A 224 -20.14 -32.30 1.22
N ALA A 225 -19.72 -31.53 2.22
CA ALA A 225 -18.88 -30.34 2.05
C ALA A 225 -17.83 -30.29 3.16
N ARG A 226 -16.59 -30.04 2.71
CA ARG A 226 -15.33 -29.97 3.43
C ARG A 226 -15.36 -28.85 4.49
N THR A 227 -15.06 -29.17 5.74
CA THR A 227 -14.86 -28.19 6.80
C THR A 227 -13.56 -27.43 6.54
N GLU A 228 -13.65 -26.17 6.13
CA GLU A 228 -12.49 -25.27 6.15
C GLU A 228 -12.36 -24.64 7.54
N ALA A 229 -11.15 -24.76 8.09
CA ALA A 229 -10.75 -24.17 9.34
C ALA A 229 -10.98 -22.65 9.30
N HIS A 230 -11.57 -22.13 10.37
CA HIS A 230 -11.84 -20.71 10.55
C HIS A 230 -10.55 -19.90 10.41
N GLY A 231 -10.53 -19.03 9.40
CA GLY A 231 -9.43 -18.11 9.13
C GLY A 231 -9.31 -17.10 10.27
N ALA A 232 -8.33 -17.31 11.13
CA ALA A 232 -7.69 -16.21 11.81
C ALA A 232 -7.13 -15.26 10.74
N ALA A 233 -7.52 -13.98 10.78
CA ALA A 233 -6.86 -12.96 9.99
C ALA A 233 -5.35 -13.04 10.25
N PRO A 234 -4.49 -13.00 9.21
CA PRO A 234 -3.06 -13.16 9.41
C PRO A 234 -2.55 -11.97 10.22
N LEU A 235 -2.07 -12.26 11.43
CA LEU A 235 -1.26 -11.35 12.21
C LEU A 235 -0.03 -11.01 11.38
N PHE A 236 0.09 -9.74 10.95
CA PHE A 236 1.30 -9.25 10.30
C PHE A 236 2.43 -9.20 11.34
N ASP A 237 3.21 -10.28 11.41
CA ASP A 237 4.43 -10.33 12.20
C ASP A 237 5.57 -9.62 11.46
N LEU A 238 5.94 -8.43 11.93
CA LEU A 238 7.04 -7.62 11.40
C LEU A 238 8.43 -8.20 11.70
N ASN A 239 8.53 -9.37 12.35
CA ASN A 239 9.78 -10.05 12.66
C ASN A 239 10.17 -11.19 11.68
N MET A 240 9.56 -11.28 10.49
CA MET A 240 9.95 -12.29 9.49
C MET A 240 11.40 -12.10 8.97
N PRO A 241 12.28 -13.12 9.04
CA PRO A 241 13.65 -13.07 8.53
C PRO A 241 13.70 -13.01 7.00
N ALA A 242 14.82 -12.54 6.47
CA ALA A 242 14.99 -12.07 5.08
C ALA A 242 15.00 -13.17 3.98
N GLU A 243 14.81 -14.44 4.30
CA GLU A 243 15.21 -15.56 3.42
C GLU A 243 14.06 -16.28 2.70
N VAL A 244 12.82 -15.76 2.72
CA VAL A 244 11.65 -16.48 2.15
C VAL A 244 11.08 -15.84 0.87
N ILE A 245 11.75 -14.86 0.26
CA ILE A 245 11.21 -14.15 -0.92
C ILE A 245 12.17 -14.27 -2.11
N ASP A 246 12.45 -15.51 -2.51
CA ASP A 246 12.89 -15.80 -3.87
C ASP A 246 12.28 -17.15 -4.29
N LYS A 247 11.03 -17.09 -4.75
CA LYS A 247 10.29 -18.09 -5.55
C LYS A 247 8.80 -17.73 -5.58
N SER A 248 8.42 -16.83 -6.47
CA SER A 248 7.08 -16.71 -7.06
C SER A 248 7.16 -15.82 -8.29
#